data_AF-A0A382TQ46-F1
#
_entry.id   AF-A0A382TQ46-F1
#
_cell.length_a   1.000
_cell.length_b   1.000
_cell.length_c   1.000
_cell.angle_alpha   90.00
_cell.angle_beta   90.00
_cell.angle_gamma   90.00
#
_symmetry.space_group_name_H-M   'P 1'
#
loop_
_entity.id
_entity.type
_entity.pdbx_description
1 polymer ?
#
loop_
_entity_poly.entity_id
_entity_poly.type
_entity_poly.pdbx_seq_one_letter_code
_entity_poly.pdbx_strand_id
1 'polypeptide(L)'
;VGFHASNVVLGKRFHQQMYRSGRDHVPMGLALMEAKQLVQVSDRDRTNIQRYSLFGDSGQRLNRPRLKVALDVPDSLEALMEVEIRGQVVGEDGRLLANYQGEALVRAFDSSARSQIEGLPYELLGAPIFRVRVRVSDGRFQTRFRVPKDITYRADQGRVSAYVTGDDSEPAFGARTALVLQGTAADAGFDETGPEIAFAFANQTGFRDGDFVSPQPTLAAVLSDPSGINITGETGHGIELWVDDTEVMAVTQFFTSVTDHTQGVVEFSMGALEPGQHTIRLKAWDTFNNSSVQEATFVV
;
A
#
# COMPACT_ATOMS: atom_id res chain seq x y z
N VAL A 1 -23.99 24.16 -14.64
CA VAL A 1 -23.06 23.49 -15.59
C VAL A 1 -21.71 23.38 -14.91
N GLY A 2 -21.30 22.17 -14.55
CA GLY A 2 -20.05 21.93 -13.84
C GLY A 2 -18.82 22.01 -14.75
N PHE A 3 -17.67 22.32 -14.18
CA PHE A 3 -16.36 22.33 -14.86
C PHE A 3 -15.54 21.05 -14.61
N HIS A 4 -16.18 20.00 -14.10
CA HIS A 4 -15.55 18.74 -13.68
C HIS A 4 -14.64 18.15 -14.77
N ALA A 5 -15.10 18.11 -16.01
CA ALA A 5 -14.32 17.58 -17.14
C ALA A 5 -13.05 18.40 -17.37
N SER A 6 -13.15 19.73 -17.41
CA SER A 6 -12.00 20.62 -17.61
C SER A 6 -10.98 20.55 -16.45
N ASN A 7 -11.48 20.38 -15.22
CA ASN A 7 -10.64 20.24 -14.03
C ASN A 7 -9.86 18.93 -14.06
N VAL A 8 -10.50 17.83 -14.44
CA VAL A 8 -9.85 16.52 -14.63
C VAL A 8 -8.78 16.59 -15.72
N VAL A 9 -9.05 17.26 -16.83
CA VAL A 9 -8.06 17.44 -17.91
C VAL A 9 -6.83 18.21 -17.42
N LEU A 10 -7.03 19.33 -16.72
CA LEU A 10 -5.92 20.09 -16.13
C LEU A 10 -5.12 19.23 -15.13
N GLY A 11 -5.80 18.53 -14.23
CA GLY A 11 -5.18 17.64 -13.25
C GLY A 11 -4.33 16.54 -13.91
N LYS A 12 -4.86 15.88 -14.96
CA LYS A 12 -4.11 14.87 -15.72
C LYS A 12 -2.86 15.45 -16.38
N ARG A 13 -2.97 16.63 -17.00
CA ARG A 13 -1.82 17.30 -17.63
C ARG A 13 -0.77 17.74 -16.61
N PHE A 14 -1.20 18.25 -15.45
CA PHE A 14 -0.30 18.63 -14.36
C PHE A 14 0.51 17.43 -13.86
N HIS A 15 -0.16 16.31 -13.55
CA HIS A 15 0.52 15.07 -13.12
C HIS A 15 1.44 14.52 -14.22
N GLN A 16 1.04 14.61 -15.48
CA GLN A 16 1.89 14.22 -16.60
C GLN A 16 3.18 15.05 -16.62
N GLN A 17 3.10 16.37 -16.42
CA GLN A 17 4.30 17.22 -16.36
C GLN A 17 5.18 16.91 -15.16
N MET A 18 4.59 16.69 -13.98
CA MET A 18 5.32 16.41 -12.75
C MET A 18 6.04 15.05 -12.74
N TYR A 19 5.44 14.02 -13.34
CA TYR A 19 5.89 12.62 -13.14
C TYR A 19 6.22 11.86 -14.43
N ARG A 20 5.68 12.27 -15.58
CA ARG A 20 5.74 11.51 -16.83
C ARG A 20 6.30 12.33 -18.01
N SER A 21 6.91 13.48 -17.74
CA SER A 21 7.53 14.33 -18.77
C SER A 21 8.94 13.88 -19.17
N GLY A 22 9.50 12.89 -18.48
CA GLY A 22 10.90 12.47 -18.62
C GLY A 22 11.91 13.44 -17.98
N ARG A 23 11.43 14.55 -17.39
CA ARG A 23 12.25 15.48 -16.60
C ARG A 23 12.14 15.16 -15.12
N ASP A 24 13.27 15.21 -14.43
CA ASP A 24 13.32 15.09 -12.98
C ASP A 24 13.19 16.46 -12.31
N HIS A 25 12.59 16.46 -11.12
CA HIS A 25 12.46 17.63 -10.24
C HIS A 25 11.87 18.90 -10.91
N VAL A 26 10.83 18.73 -11.73
CA VAL A 26 10.10 19.84 -12.37
C VAL A 26 9.49 20.75 -11.28
N PRO A 27 9.75 22.07 -11.30
CA PRO A 27 9.09 23.01 -10.39
C PRO A 27 7.57 23.00 -10.58
N MET A 28 6.81 23.05 -9.48
CA MET A 28 5.35 22.95 -9.53
C MET A 28 4.72 24.08 -10.37
N GLY A 29 5.26 25.30 -10.30
CA GLY A 29 4.78 26.43 -11.10
C GLY A 29 4.98 26.20 -12.60
N LEU A 30 6.13 25.67 -12.99
CA LEU A 30 6.42 25.34 -14.39
C LEU A 30 5.49 24.25 -14.90
N ALA A 31 5.31 23.17 -14.13
CA ALA A 31 4.42 22.08 -14.50
C ALA A 31 2.96 22.55 -14.66
N LEU A 32 2.47 23.44 -13.78
CA LEU A 32 1.12 24.00 -13.90
C LEU A 32 1.01 24.91 -15.12
N MET A 33 2.00 25.77 -15.36
CA MET A 33 2.03 26.65 -16.54
C MET A 33 1.95 25.84 -17.83
N GLU A 34 2.81 24.83 -17.99
CA GLU A 34 2.82 23.95 -19.17
C GLU A 34 1.53 23.14 -19.27
N ALA A 35 1.01 22.61 -18.17
CA ALA A 35 -0.25 21.88 -18.16
C ALA A 35 -1.40 22.74 -18.71
N LYS A 36 -1.49 24.02 -18.32
CA LYS A 36 -2.48 24.97 -18.84
C LYS A 36 -2.33 25.27 -20.34
N GLN A 37 -1.12 25.15 -20.89
CA GLN A 37 -0.88 25.34 -22.34
C GLN A 37 -1.22 24.08 -23.15
N LEU A 38 -1.09 22.90 -22.55
CA LEU A 38 -1.29 21.61 -23.20
C LEU A 38 -2.73 21.08 -23.18
N VAL A 39 -3.67 21.80 -22.54
CA VAL A 39 -5.08 21.40 -22.52
C VAL A 39 -5.75 21.67 -23.87
N GLN A 40 -6.49 20.67 -24.36
CA GLN A 40 -7.33 20.79 -25.55
C GLN A 40 -8.80 20.81 -25.10
N VAL A 41 -9.33 22.01 -24.87
CA VAL A 41 -10.67 22.24 -24.32
C VAL A 41 -11.36 23.43 -25.00
N SER A 42 -12.66 23.60 -24.76
CA SER A 42 -13.44 24.74 -25.24
C SER A 42 -12.94 26.07 -24.66
N ASP A 43 -13.28 27.21 -25.27
CA ASP A 43 -12.90 28.54 -24.75
C ASP A 43 -13.44 28.82 -23.35
N ARG A 44 -14.67 28.33 -23.11
CA ARG A 44 -15.32 28.39 -21.80
C ARG A 44 -14.50 27.63 -20.74
N ASP A 45 -14.08 26.41 -21.05
CA ASP A 45 -13.29 25.58 -20.13
C ASP A 45 -11.87 26.12 -19.94
N ARG A 46 -11.29 26.69 -20.99
CA ARG A 46 -10.00 27.38 -20.92
C ARG A 46 -10.06 28.56 -19.96
N THR A 47 -11.13 29.33 -19.99
CA THR A 47 -11.37 30.45 -19.05
C THR A 47 -11.44 29.95 -17.61
N ASN A 48 -12.06 28.80 -17.36
CA ASN A 48 -12.05 28.17 -16.04
C ASN A 48 -10.63 27.72 -15.62
N ILE A 49 -9.90 27.03 -16.49
CA ILE A 49 -8.53 26.57 -16.24
C ILE A 49 -7.57 27.72 -15.91
N GLN A 50 -7.74 28.88 -16.54
CA GLN A 50 -6.93 30.06 -16.26
C GLN A 50 -7.04 30.52 -14.80
N ARG A 51 -8.20 30.32 -14.15
CA ARG A 51 -8.46 30.74 -12.76
C ARG A 51 -7.71 29.91 -11.71
N TYR A 52 -7.21 28.72 -12.07
CA TYR A 52 -6.41 27.91 -11.14
C TYR A 52 -5.10 28.62 -10.80
N SER A 53 -4.89 28.97 -9.55
CA SER A 53 -3.66 29.61 -9.08
C SER A 53 -2.87 28.66 -8.20
N LEU A 54 -1.55 28.66 -8.34
CA LEU A 54 -0.67 27.96 -7.41
C LEU A 54 -0.44 28.90 -6.21
N PHE A 55 -0.77 28.44 -5.02
CA PHE A 55 -0.44 29.14 -3.77
C PHE A 55 0.84 28.54 -3.19
N GLY A 56 1.80 29.40 -2.85
CA GLY A 56 3.12 29.01 -2.35
C GLY A 56 4.26 29.34 -3.33
N ASP A 57 5.43 28.76 -3.10
CA ASP A 57 6.60 28.95 -3.97
C ASP A 57 6.43 28.19 -5.30
N SER A 58 6.42 28.92 -6.41
CA SER A 58 6.31 28.36 -7.75
C SER A 58 7.56 27.59 -8.18
N GLY A 59 8.71 27.90 -7.58
CA GLY A 59 9.98 27.21 -7.74
C GLY A 59 10.11 25.93 -6.91
N GLN A 60 9.16 25.65 -6.01
CA GLN A 60 9.18 24.47 -5.16
C GLN A 60 9.14 23.19 -6.01
N ARG A 61 9.99 22.24 -5.64
CA ARG A 61 10.12 20.92 -6.26
C ARG A 61 9.62 19.86 -5.30
N LEU A 62 9.05 18.79 -5.84
CA LEU A 62 8.69 17.64 -5.02
C LEU A 62 9.97 16.90 -4.60
N ASN A 63 10.01 16.48 -3.33
CA ASN A 63 11.07 15.66 -2.79
C ASN A 63 10.91 14.21 -3.29
N ARG A 64 11.20 13.99 -4.58
CA ARG A 64 11.19 12.66 -5.19
C ARG A 64 12.50 11.95 -4.86
N PRO A 65 12.47 10.65 -4.50
CA PRO A 65 13.66 9.84 -4.36
C PRO A 65 14.58 9.98 -5.58
N ARG A 66 15.85 10.31 -5.34
CA ARG A 66 16.87 10.45 -6.38
C ARG A 66 17.49 9.11 -6.74
N LEU A 67 17.64 8.26 -5.72
CA LEU A 67 18.10 6.90 -5.89
C LEU A 67 16.98 6.01 -6.42
N LYS A 68 17.36 4.94 -7.10
CA LYS A 68 16.40 4.00 -7.70
C LYS A 68 16.48 2.66 -6.99
N VAL A 69 15.37 1.92 -7.03
CA VAL A 69 15.36 0.51 -6.66
C VAL A 69 15.21 -0.32 -7.94
N ALA A 70 16.18 -1.18 -8.22
CA ALA A 70 16.03 -2.22 -9.23
C ALA A 70 15.33 -3.41 -8.58
N LEU A 71 14.16 -3.79 -9.11
CA LEU A 71 13.35 -4.90 -8.62
C LEU A 71 13.40 -6.07 -9.60
N ASP A 72 13.70 -7.23 -9.06
CA ASP A 72 13.62 -8.52 -9.71
C ASP A 72 12.41 -9.27 -9.15
N VAL A 73 11.43 -9.48 -10.03
CA VAL A 73 10.15 -10.16 -9.76
C VAL A 73 9.74 -10.90 -11.04
N PRO A 74 9.01 -12.02 -10.93
CA PRO A 74 8.44 -12.70 -12.09
C PRO A 74 7.53 -11.76 -12.90
N ASP A 75 7.50 -11.96 -14.23
CA ASP A 75 6.62 -11.17 -15.11
C ASP A 75 5.14 -11.56 -14.99
N SER A 76 4.86 -12.74 -14.44
CA SER A 76 3.50 -13.24 -14.18
C SER A 76 3.33 -13.68 -12.72
N LEU A 77 2.17 -13.40 -12.17
CA LEU A 77 1.70 -13.82 -10.86
C LEU A 77 0.50 -14.75 -11.05
N GLU A 78 0.56 -15.92 -10.43
CA GLU A 78 -0.56 -16.86 -10.39
C GLU A 78 -1.16 -16.88 -9.00
N ALA A 79 -2.47 -17.09 -8.87
CA ALA A 79 -3.09 -17.22 -7.57
C ALA A 79 -2.42 -18.36 -6.77
N LEU A 80 -2.15 -18.13 -5.49
CA LEU A 80 -1.47 -19.04 -4.56
C LEU A 80 0.00 -19.35 -4.88
N MET A 81 0.58 -18.72 -5.90
CA MET A 81 2.02 -18.79 -6.19
C MET A 81 2.82 -18.14 -5.07
N GLU A 82 3.92 -18.78 -4.65
CA GLU A 82 4.93 -18.10 -3.83
C GLU A 82 5.90 -17.31 -4.73
N VAL A 83 6.07 -16.04 -4.42
CA VAL A 83 6.83 -15.08 -5.22
C VAL A 83 7.95 -14.50 -4.38
N GLU A 84 9.18 -14.67 -4.84
CA GLU A 84 10.34 -14.01 -4.28
C GLU A 84 10.53 -12.63 -4.94
N ILE A 85 10.70 -11.59 -4.13
CA ILE A 85 11.02 -10.23 -4.56
C ILE A 85 12.43 -9.92 -4.10
N ARG A 86 13.31 -9.59 -5.04
CA ARG A 86 14.66 -9.09 -4.74
C ARG A 86 14.79 -7.64 -5.18
N GLY A 87 15.36 -6.82 -4.31
CA GLY A 87 15.56 -5.40 -4.58
C GLY A 87 17.01 -4.97 -4.35
N GLN A 88 17.47 -4.04 -5.19
CA GLN A 88 18.79 -3.43 -5.07
C GLN A 88 18.66 -1.91 -5.16
N VAL A 89 19.25 -1.20 -4.20
CA VAL A 89 19.36 0.26 -4.23
C VAL A 89 20.52 0.63 -5.16
N VAL A 90 20.22 1.43 -6.19
CA VAL A 90 21.18 1.85 -7.20
C VAL A 90 21.26 3.37 -7.28
N GLY A 91 22.47 3.86 -7.57
CA GLY A 91 22.75 5.27 -7.82
C GLY A 91 22.16 5.78 -9.12
N GLU A 92 22.31 7.08 -9.37
CA GLU A 92 21.90 7.71 -10.64
C GLU A 92 22.64 7.11 -11.85
N ASP A 93 23.85 6.56 -11.64
CA ASP A 93 24.66 5.85 -12.64
C ASP A 93 24.25 4.38 -12.84
N GLY A 94 23.23 3.90 -12.12
CA GLY A 94 22.74 2.53 -12.17
C GLY A 94 23.62 1.52 -11.41
N ARG A 95 24.68 1.96 -10.73
CA ARG A 95 25.49 1.07 -9.91
C ARG A 95 24.85 0.84 -8.55
N LEU A 96 24.95 -0.39 -8.07
CA LEU A 96 24.57 -0.76 -6.71
C LEU A 96 25.31 0.11 -5.68
N LEU A 97 24.56 0.58 -4.69
CA LEU A 97 25.09 1.25 -3.50
C LEU A 97 25.31 0.23 -2.38
N ALA A 98 26.44 -0.48 -2.42
CA ALA A 98 26.75 -1.58 -1.52
C ALA A 98 26.93 -1.20 -0.04
N ASN A 99 26.99 0.10 0.27
CA ASN A 99 27.07 0.63 1.64
C ASN A 99 25.73 1.16 2.15
N TYR A 100 24.64 1.00 1.39
CA TYR A 100 23.33 1.53 1.75
C TYR A 100 22.67 0.65 2.82
N GLN A 101 22.20 1.29 3.88
CA GLN A 101 21.50 0.68 5.01
C GLN A 101 20.17 1.40 5.21
N GLY A 102 19.10 0.66 5.47
CA GLY A 102 17.77 1.26 5.60
C GLY A 102 16.63 0.26 5.73
N GLU A 103 15.41 0.71 5.45
CA GLU A 103 14.20 -0.11 5.43
C GLU A 103 13.47 0.07 4.10
N ALA A 104 13.05 -1.04 3.50
CA ALA A 104 12.23 -1.06 2.30
C ALA A 104 10.77 -1.33 2.67
N LEU A 105 9.88 -0.41 2.29
CA LEU A 105 8.45 -0.65 2.20
C LEU A 105 8.14 -1.22 0.81
N VAL A 106 7.95 -2.54 0.74
CA VAL A 106 7.59 -3.25 -0.50
C VAL A 106 6.08 -3.46 -0.54
N ARG A 107 5.48 -3.17 -1.69
CA ARG A 107 4.04 -3.32 -1.94
C ARG A 107 3.80 -3.98 -3.28
N ALA A 108 2.99 -5.04 -3.29
CA ALA A 108 2.43 -5.62 -4.49
C ALA A 108 0.96 -5.24 -4.62
N PHE A 109 0.50 -5.03 -5.84
CA PHE A 109 -0.86 -4.64 -6.18
C PHE A 109 -1.39 -5.55 -7.28
N ASP A 110 -2.68 -5.83 -7.20
CA ASP A 110 -3.47 -6.40 -8.27
C ASP A 110 -3.46 -5.46 -9.51
N SER A 111 -4.03 -5.93 -10.61
CA SER A 111 -4.15 -5.16 -11.84
C SER A 111 -4.98 -3.90 -11.64
N SER A 112 -4.49 -2.78 -12.18
CA SER A 112 -5.36 -1.62 -12.38
C SER A 112 -6.46 -1.93 -13.41
N ALA A 113 -7.58 -1.23 -13.27
CA ALA A 113 -8.73 -1.36 -14.16
C ALA A 113 -9.22 0.02 -14.62
N ARG A 114 -9.81 0.08 -15.82
CA ARG A 114 -10.53 1.27 -16.25
C ARG A 114 -11.87 1.32 -15.52
N SER A 115 -12.15 2.42 -14.87
CA SER A 115 -13.41 2.69 -14.20
C SER A 115 -13.97 4.05 -14.61
N GLN A 116 -15.21 4.33 -14.22
CA GLN A 116 -15.87 5.61 -14.48
C GLN A 116 -16.65 6.07 -13.25
N ILE A 117 -16.58 7.37 -12.98
CA ILE A 117 -17.45 8.05 -12.00
C ILE A 117 -18.20 9.14 -12.78
N GLU A 118 -19.53 9.06 -12.80
CA GLU A 118 -20.38 10.05 -13.51
C GLU A 118 -19.99 10.28 -14.99
N GLY A 119 -19.57 9.21 -15.69
CA GLY A 119 -19.13 9.27 -17.08
C GLY A 119 -17.70 9.79 -17.30
N LEU A 120 -16.94 10.07 -16.23
CA LEU A 120 -15.52 10.42 -16.30
C LEU A 120 -14.64 9.18 -16.17
N PRO A 121 -13.92 8.78 -17.23
CA PRO A 121 -13.03 7.63 -17.17
C PRO A 121 -11.76 7.94 -16.36
N TYR A 122 -11.42 7.02 -15.46
CA TYR A 122 -10.21 7.05 -14.67
C TYR A 122 -9.60 5.64 -14.56
N GLU A 123 -8.34 5.59 -14.16
CA GLU A 123 -7.65 4.35 -13.83
C GLU A 123 -7.82 4.10 -12.33
N LEU A 124 -8.56 3.05 -11.99
CA LEU A 124 -8.65 2.55 -10.63
C LEU A 124 -7.41 1.69 -10.38
N LEU A 125 -6.61 2.07 -9.38
CA LEU A 125 -5.45 1.27 -8.98
C LEU A 125 -5.92 -0.06 -8.41
N GLY A 126 -5.19 -1.14 -8.73
CA GLY A 126 -5.50 -2.45 -8.18
C GLY A 126 -5.32 -2.50 -6.66
N ALA A 127 -6.06 -3.41 -6.03
CA ALA A 127 -6.03 -3.63 -4.60
C ALA A 127 -4.61 -4.00 -4.12
N PRO A 128 -4.20 -3.60 -2.90
CA PRO A 128 -2.96 -4.10 -2.32
C PRO A 128 -3.10 -5.61 -2.07
N ILE A 129 -2.15 -6.40 -2.54
CA ILE A 129 -2.14 -7.86 -2.33
C ILE A 129 -1.00 -8.30 -1.40
N PHE A 130 0.01 -7.43 -1.24
CA PHE A 130 1.08 -7.65 -0.29
C PHE A 130 1.67 -6.32 0.17
N ARG A 131 2.01 -6.23 1.46
CA ARG A 131 2.70 -5.09 2.05
C ARG A 131 3.63 -5.58 3.15
N VAL A 132 4.91 -5.22 3.07
CA VAL A 132 5.93 -5.64 4.03
C VAL A 132 6.95 -4.53 4.27
N ARG A 133 7.48 -4.48 5.49
CA ARG A 133 8.72 -3.78 5.82
C ARG A 133 9.84 -4.79 5.96
N VAL A 134 10.93 -4.57 5.24
CA VAL A 134 12.10 -5.44 5.26
C VAL A 134 13.38 -4.61 5.33
N ARG A 135 14.37 -5.11 6.06
CA ARG A 135 15.66 -4.44 6.20
C ARG A 135 16.41 -4.43 4.87
N VAL A 136 16.99 -3.27 4.54
CA VAL A 136 17.98 -3.12 3.47
C VAL A 136 19.36 -3.19 4.10
N SER A 137 20.16 -4.15 3.65
CA SER A 137 21.54 -4.34 4.05
C SER A 137 22.42 -4.39 2.82
N ASP A 138 23.51 -3.62 2.84
CA ASP A 138 24.46 -3.52 1.73
C ASP A 138 23.79 -3.24 0.38
N GLY A 139 22.81 -2.34 0.42
CA GLY A 139 21.99 -1.94 -0.71
C GLY A 139 21.05 -3.01 -1.26
N ARG A 140 20.80 -4.09 -0.53
CA ARG A 140 19.92 -5.19 -0.97
C ARG A 140 18.85 -5.51 0.05
N PHE A 141 17.72 -6.00 -0.45
CA PHE A 141 16.68 -6.61 0.36
C PHE A 141 16.04 -7.75 -0.41
N GLN A 142 15.42 -8.67 0.32
CA GLN A 142 14.69 -9.79 -0.21
C GLN A 142 13.49 -10.07 0.68
N THR A 143 12.35 -10.36 0.07
CA THR A 143 11.13 -10.79 0.75
C THR A 143 10.42 -11.82 -0.13
N ARG A 144 9.51 -12.58 0.45
CA ARG A 144 8.64 -13.49 -0.29
C ARG A 144 7.18 -13.29 0.13
N PHE A 145 6.27 -13.52 -0.80
CA PHE A 145 4.85 -13.54 -0.50
C PHE A 145 4.11 -14.57 -1.30
N ARG A 146 2.97 -15.02 -0.78
CA ARG A 146 2.03 -15.83 -1.52
C ARG A 146 0.96 -14.94 -2.12
N VAL A 147 0.68 -15.14 -3.41
CA VAL A 147 -0.33 -14.36 -4.12
C VAL A 147 -1.73 -14.77 -3.62
N PRO A 148 -2.57 -13.83 -3.16
CA PRO A 148 -3.95 -14.12 -2.74
C PRO A 148 -4.76 -14.87 -3.80
N LYS A 149 -5.65 -15.75 -3.33
CA LYS A 149 -6.61 -16.45 -4.21
C LYS A 149 -7.56 -15.49 -4.94
N ASP A 150 -7.82 -14.34 -4.34
CA ASP A 150 -8.79 -13.33 -4.79
C ASP A 150 -8.22 -12.29 -5.76
N ILE A 151 -7.08 -12.55 -6.40
CA ILE A 151 -6.58 -11.65 -7.44
C ILE A 151 -7.51 -11.57 -8.65
N THR A 152 -7.44 -10.48 -9.40
CA THR A 152 -8.12 -10.34 -10.68
C THR A 152 -7.46 -11.22 -11.74
N TYR A 153 -8.17 -12.27 -12.18
CA TYR A 153 -7.70 -13.18 -13.21
C TYR A 153 -7.74 -12.55 -14.61
N ARG A 154 -6.79 -12.94 -15.47
CA ARG A 154 -6.68 -12.51 -16.89
C ARG A 154 -6.48 -11.00 -17.01
N ALA A 155 -5.59 -10.46 -16.18
CA ALA A 155 -5.26 -9.05 -16.15
C ALA A 155 -3.75 -8.84 -16.34
N ASP A 156 -3.33 -7.62 -16.70
CA ASP A 156 -1.95 -7.36 -17.14
C ASP A 156 -1.36 -6.04 -16.63
N GLN A 157 -2.03 -5.36 -15.69
CA GLN A 157 -1.57 -4.10 -15.10
C GLN A 157 -1.16 -4.25 -13.62
N GLY A 158 -0.71 -5.44 -13.23
CA GLY A 158 -0.17 -5.67 -11.89
C GLY A 158 1.10 -4.84 -11.63
N ARG A 159 1.38 -4.58 -10.35
CA ARG A 159 2.55 -3.78 -9.97
C ARG A 159 3.18 -4.21 -8.65
N VAL A 160 4.50 -4.31 -8.63
CA VAL A 160 5.30 -4.33 -7.40
C VAL A 160 6.10 -3.03 -7.31
N SER A 161 6.14 -2.42 -6.14
CA SER A 161 6.92 -1.21 -5.88
C SER A 161 7.64 -1.29 -4.55
N ALA A 162 8.79 -0.64 -4.46
CA ALA A 162 9.55 -0.49 -3.22
C ALA A 162 9.91 0.98 -3.02
N TYR A 163 9.63 1.47 -1.82
CA TYR A 163 10.14 2.74 -1.33
C TYR A 163 11.13 2.43 -0.21
N VAL A 164 12.36 2.93 -0.33
CA VAL A 164 13.43 2.68 0.63
C VAL A 164 13.77 3.98 1.35
N THR A 165 13.75 3.91 2.67
CA THR A 165 14.26 4.97 3.54
C THR A 165 15.64 4.54 4.04
N GLY A 166 16.65 5.36 3.79
CA GLY A 166 18.00 5.12 4.31
C GLY A 166 18.12 5.60 5.74
N ASP A 167 18.97 4.96 6.54
CA ASP A 167 19.22 5.40 7.93
C ASP A 167 19.84 6.81 7.94
N ASP A 168 20.87 7.01 7.11
CA ASP A 168 21.59 8.28 6.91
C ASP A 168 21.81 8.56 5.40
N SER A 169 20.90 8.09 4.55
CA SER A 169 21.03 8.16 3.08
C SER A 169 19.74 8.63 2.42
N GLU A 170 19.88 9.24 1.24
CA GLU A 170 18.74 9.66 0.42
C GLU A 170 17.77 8.49 0.19
N PRO A 171 16.46 8.75 0.12
CA PRO A 171 15.49 7.70 -0.17
C PRO A 171 15.65 7.19 -1.61
N ALA A 172 15.24 5.94 -1.82
CA ALA A 172 15.19 5.30 -3.13
C ALA A 172 13.78 4.83 -3.48
N PHE A 173 13.45 4.79 -4.76
CA PHE A 173 12.18 4.23 -5.22
C PHE A 173 12.33 3.44 -6.51
N GLY A 174 11.54 2.38 -6.65
CA GLY A 174 11.44 1.61 -7.88
C GLY A 174 10.13 0.87 -7.98
N ALA A 175 9.72 0.57 -9.20
CA ALA A 175 8.53 -0.23 -9.46
C ALA A 175 8.70 -1.10 -10.71
N ARG A 176 8.12 -2.29 -10.66
CA ARG A 176 7.84 -3.16 -11.80
C ARG A 176 6.35 -3.13 -12.05
N THR A 177 5.98 -2.74 -13.26
CA THR A 177 4.59 -2.60 -13.72
C THR A 177 4.33 -3.58 -14.85
N ALA A 178 3.07 -3.69 -15.27
CA ALA A 178 2.64 -4.57 -16.35
C ALA A 178 2.89 -6.07 -16.04
N LEU A 179 2.74 -6.43 -14.76
CA LEU A 179 2.76 -7.83 -14.34
C LEU A 179 1.45 -8.50 -14.77
N VAL A 180 1.56 -9.70 -15.33
CA VAL A 180 0.40 -10.50 -15.75
C VAL A 180 -0.16 -11.24 -14.55
N LEU A 181 -1.46 -11.12 -14.29
CA LEU A 181 -2.17 -11.90 -13.28
C LEU A 181 -3.05 -12.95 -13.95
N GLN A 182 -2.73 -14.22 -13.73
CA GLN A 182 -3.36 -15.31 -14.48
C GLN A 182 -3.34 -16.63 -13.70
N GLY A 183 -4.37 -17.46 -13.92
CA GLY A 183 -4.37 -18.84 -13.45
C GLY A 183 -4.20 -19.00 -11.94
N THR A 184 -3.97 -20.24 -11.54
CA THR A 184 -3.71 -20.65 -10.16
C THR A 184 -2.53 -21.61 -10.22
N ALA A 185 -1.57 -21.45 -9.31
CA ALA A 185 -0.38 -22.28 -9.25
C ALA A 185 -0.77 -23.76 -9.09
N ALA A 186 -0.24 -24.62 -9.97
CA ALA A 186 -0.58 -26.05 -10.00
C ALA A 186 -0.19 -26.79 -8.70
N ASP A 187 0.89 -26.34 -8.04
CA ASP A 187 1.45 -26.95 -6.83
C ASP A 187 1.28 -26.03 -5.60
N ALA A 188 0.16 -25.30 -5.53
CA ALA A 188 -0.11 -24.34 -4.46
C ALA A 188 -0.10 -24.93 -3.04
N GLY A 189 -0.28 -26.25 -2.90
CA GLY A 189 -0.55 -26.90 -1.62
C GLY A 189 -2.00 -26.69 -1.18
N PHE A 190 -2.29 -26.97 0.08
CA PHE A 190 -3.59 -26.72 0.70
C PHE A 190 -3.38 -26.12 2.09
N ASP A 191 -4.28 -25.22 2.46
CA ASP A 191 -4.40 -24.69 3.82
C ASP A 191 -5.88 -24.68 4.19
N GLU A 192 -6.19 -25.11 5.40
CA GLU A 192 -7.54 -25.18 5.97
C GLU A 192 -7.62 -24.49 7.34
N THR A 193 -6.51 -23.90 7.81
CA THR A 193 -6.43 -23.23 9.11
C THR A 193 -6.34 -21.73 8.88
N GLY A 194 -7.17 -20.95 9.57
CA GLY A 194 -7.09 -19.49 9.49
C GLY A 194 -5.94 -18.91 10.31
N PRO A 195 -5.67 -17.60 10.19
CA PRO A 195 -4.55 -16.97 10.86
C PRO A 195 -4.60 -17.08 12.39
N GLU A 196 -3.44 -17.22 13.02
CA GLU A 196 -3.29 -16.98 14.45
C GLU A 196 -3.33 -15.48 14.74
N ILE A 197 -4.09 -15.07 15.75
CA ILE A 197 -4.28 -13.68 16.14
C ILE A 197 -3.84 -13.50 17.60
N ALA A 198 -2.82 -12.68 17.82
CA ALA A 198 -2.36 -12.32 19.16
C ALA A 198 -2.54 -10.81 19.40
N PHE A 199 -3.34 -10.47 20.41
CA PHE A 199 -3.54 -9.09 20.81
C PHE A 199 -2.31 -8.53 21.54
N ALA A 200 -1.90 -7.33 21.15
CA ALA A 200 -0.94 -6.52 21.88
C ALA A 200 -1.32 -5.05 21.73
N PHE A 201 -0.83 -4.21 22.62
CA PHE A 201 -1.03 -2.78 22.60
C PHE A 201 0.33 -2.08 22.55
N ALA A 202 0.41 -0.98 21.81
CA ALA A 202 1.64 -0.20 21.71
C ALA A 202 2.08 0.26 23.12
N ASN A 203 3.39 0.17 23.38
CA ASN A 203 4.00 0.48 24.67
C ASN A 203 3.59 -0.45 25.84
N GLN A 204 2.95 -1.59 25.56
CA GLN A 204 2.65 -2.62 26.55
C GLN A 204 3.28 -3.95 26.14
N THR A 205 4.08 -4.52 27.05
CA THR A 205 4.71 -5.82 26.80
C THR A 205 3.87 -6.94 27.41
N GLY A 206 3.60 -7.98 26.61
CA GLY A 206 2.97 -9.20 27.09
C GLY A 206 1.54 -9.04 27.57
N PHE A 207 0.71 -8.28 26.84
CA PHE A 207 -0.73 -8.16 27.10
C PHE A 207 -1.37 -9.53 27.33
N ARG A 208 -2.23 -9.60 28.34
CA ARG A 208 -3.09 -10.74 28.66
C ARG A 208 -4.53 -10.28 28.75
N ASP A 209 -5.43 -11.20 28.47
CA ASP A 209 -6.86 -10.99 28.65
C ASP A 209 -7.17 -10.47 30.08
N GLY A 210 -7.87 -9.34 30.15
CA GLY A 210 -8.21 -8.62 31.38
C GLY A 210 -7.19 -7.59 31.85
N ASP A 211 -6.08 -7.38 31.15
CA ASP A 211 -5.06 -6.39 31.54
C ASP A 211 -5.57 -4.94 31.45
N PHE A 212 -4.88 -4.05 32.17
CA PHE A 212 -5.06 -2.61 32.03
C PHE A 212 -4.39 -2.06 30.77
N VAL A 213 -5.07 -1.15 30.09
CA VAL A 213 -4.64 -0.55 28.82
C VAL A 213 -4.83 0.98 28.90
N SER A 214 -4.05 1.74 28.14
CA SER A 214 -4.16 3.20 28.07
C SER A 214 -5.56 3.66 27.63
N PRO A 215 -6.10 4.77 28.16
CA PRO A 215 -7.37 5.36 27.71
C PRO A 215 -7.40 5.79 26.23
N GLN A 216 -6.24 5.93 25.60
CA GLN A 216 -6.13 6.13 24.15
C GLN A 216 -5.25 5.03 23.55
N PRO A 217 -5.78 3.80 23.42
CA PRO A 217 -4.95 2.67 23.04
C PRO A 217 -4.63 2.65 21.55
N THR A 218 -3.43 2.19 21.24
CA THR A 218 -3.05 1.77 19.89
C THR A 218 -2.91 0.26 19.89
N LEU A 219 -3.80 -0.41 19.16
CA LEU A 219 -3.72 -1.83 18.89
C LEU A 219 -2.45 -2.12 18.10
N ALA A 220 -1.76 -3.20 18.45
CA ALA A 220 -0.59 -3.75 17.75
C ALA A 220 -0.76 -5.26 17.59
N ALA A 221 -1.91 -5.71 17.06
CA ALA A 221 -2.24 -7.13 16.95
C ALA A 221 -1.29 -7.83 15.97
N VAL A 222 -0.69 -8.93 16.40
CA VAL A 222 0.17 -9.77 15.58
C VAL A 222 -0.67 -10.84 14.91
N LEU A 223 -0.60 -10.92 13.58
CA LEU A 223 -1.22 -11.98 12.79
C LEU A 223 -0.12 -12.87 12.22
N SER A 224 -0.31 -14.19 12.29
CA SER A 224 0.64 -15.17 11.78
C SER A 224 -0.09 -16.27 11.04
N ASP A 225 0.39 -16.61 9.85
CA ASP A 225 -0.18 -17.66 9.02
C ASP A 225 0.88 -18.17 8.01
N PRO A 226 1.11 -19.49 7.85
CA PRO A 226 2.08 -20.01 6.90
C PRO A 226 1.80 -19.65 5.43
N SER A 227 0.53 -19.48 5.08
CA SER A 227 0.07 -19.05 3.76
C SER A 227 0.01 -17.53 3.62
N GLY A 228 0.13 -16.81 4.74
CA GLY A 228 0.15 -15.36 4.85
C GLY A 228 -1.23 -14.72 4.83
N ILE A 229 -1.26 -13.44 5.24
CA ILE A 229 -2.49 -12.70 5.49
C ILE A 229 -3.04 -12.06 4.22
N ASN A 230 -4.33 -12.27 3.95
CA ASN A 230 -5.01 -11.64 2.83
C ASN A 230 -5.35 -10.19 3.15
N ILE A 231 -4.86 -9.29 2.30
CA ILE A 231 -5.09 -7.85 2.41
C ILE A 231 -5.72 -7.22 1.17
N THR A 232 -6.23 -8.05 0.26
CA THR A 232 -6.94 -7.59 -0.95
C THR A 232 -8.09 -6.65 -0.56
N GLY A 233 -8.76 -6.93 0.57
CA GLY A 233 -9.94 -6.19 0.98
C GLY A 233 -11.11 -6.38 0.03
N GLU A 234 -11.09 -7.46 -0.76
CA GLU A 234 -12.27 -7.95 -1.48
C GLU A 234 -13.44 -8.11 -0.50
N THR A 235 -14.67 -7.97 -1.00
CA THR A 235 -15.86 -7.95 -0.15
C THR A 235 -15.95 -9.25 0.65
N GLY A 236 -15.77 -9.17 1.97
CA GLY A 236 -15.80 -10.31 2.88
C GLY A 236 -14.43 -10.81 3.36
N HIS A 237 -13.32 -10.42 2.72
CA HIS A 237 -11.96 -10.89 3.06
C HIS A 237 -11.05 -9.76 3.58
N GLY A 238 -11.63 -8.82 4.34
CA GLY A 238 -10.89 -7.77 5.05
C GLY A 238 -10.53 -8.15 6.47
N ILE A 239 -9.61 -7.39 7.08
CA ILE A 239 -9.36 -7.43 8.51
C ILE A 239 -10.35 -6.48 9.18
N GLU A 240 -11.18 -7.03 10.06
CA GLU A 240 -12.26 -6.34 10.74
C GLU A 240 -12.01 -6.31 12.24
N LEU A 241 -12.21 -5.14 12.85
CA LEU A 241 -12.03 -4.89 14.27
C LEU A 241 -13.35 -4.43 14.88
N TRP A 242 -13.71 -4.99 16.04
CA TRP A 242 -14.80 -4.53 16.88
C TRP A 242 -14.27 -4.12 18.25
N VAL A 243 -14.80 -3.02 18.77
CA VAL A 243 -14.64 -2.60 20.16
C VAL A 243 -16.04 -2.52 20.76
N ASP A 244 -16.27 -3.26 21.85
CA ASP A 244 -17.54 -3.37 22.58
C ASP A 244 -18.75 -3.78 21.70
N ASP A 245 -18.51 -4.54 20.63
CA ASP A 245 -19.54 -5.00 19.67
C ASP A 245 -20.39 -3.88 19.04
N THR A 246 -19.92 -2.63 19.06
CA THR A 246 -20.69 -1.47 18.60
C THR A 246 -20.58 -1.24 17.10
N GLU A 247 -19.36 -1.01 16.60
CA GLU A 247 -19.07 -0.66 15.21
C GLU A 247 -17.98 -1.57 14.62
N VAL A 248 -18.14 -1.94 13.34
CA VAL A 248 -17.14 -2.70 12.59
C VAL A 248 -16.19 -1.71 11.93
N MET A 249 -14.92 -1.75 12.34
CA MET A 249 -13.86 -0.95 11.74
C MET A 249 -13.06 -1.79 10.74
N ALA A 250 -12.98 -1.33 9.48
CA ALA A 250 -12.13 -1.94 8.47
C ALA A 250 -10.67 -1.53 8.69
N VAL A 251 -9.83 -2.47 9.14
CA VAL A 251 -8.44 -2.21 9.53
C VAL A 251 -7.39 -2.84 8.62
N THR A 252 -7.78 -3.45 7.49
CA THR A 252 -6.86 -4.02 6.50
C THR A 252 -5.73 -3.08 6.10
N GLN A 253 -6.04 -1.79 5.92
CA GLN A 253 -5.07 -0.76 5.53
C GLN A 253 -4.01 -0.47 6.59
N PHE A 254 -4.13 -1.00 7.80
CA PHE A 254 -3.15 -0.87 8.88
C PHE A 254 -2.27 -2.11 9.07
N PHE A 255 -2.54 -3.22 8.38
CA PHE A 255 -1.72 -4.43 8.45
C PHE A 255 -0.42 -4.33 7.64
N THR A 256 0.73 -4.54 8.27
CA THR A 256 2.01 -4.62 7.56
C THR A 256 2.76 -5.89 7.95
N SER A 257 3.15 -6.67 6.95
CA SER A 257 3.97 -7.87 7.17
C SER A 257 5.38 -7.47 7.61
N VAL A 258 6.06 -8.37 8.31
CA VAL A 258 7.42 -8.17 8.82
C VAL A 258 8.32 -9.24 8.21
N THR A 259 9.39 -8.82 7.53
CA THR A 259 10.34 -9.69 6.83
C THR A 259 9.78 -10.43 5.60
N ASP A 260 8.69 -11.18 5.75
CA ASP A 260 7.99 -11.89 4.68
C ASP A 260 6.46 -11.89 4.88
N HIS A 261 5.72 -12.77 4.21
CA HIS A 261 4.26 -12.87 4.29
C HIS A 261 3.70 -13.61 5.49
N THR A 262 4.53 -14.36 6.23
CA THR A 262 4.05 -15.30 7.24
C THR A 262 3.59 -14.63 8.53
N GLN A 263 4.03 -13.40 8.78
CA GLN A 263 3.69 -12.66 9.99
C GLN A 263 3.59 -11.16 9.69
N GLY A 264 2.67 -10.48 10.37
CA GLY A 264 2.57 -9.03 10.34
C GLY A 264 1.83 -8.45 11.53
N VAL A 265 1.72 -7.13 11.53
CA VAL A 265 1.12 -6.36 12.63
C VAL A 265 0.03 -5.45 12.09
N VAL A 266 -1.13 -5.45 12.74
CA VAL A 266 -2.17 -4.43 12.59
C VAL A 266 -1.93 -3.35 13.63
N GLU A 267 -1.51 -2.17 13.18
CA GLU A 267 -1.29 -1.01 14.06
C GLU A 267 -2.41 0.02 13.90
N PHE A 268 -3.31 0.10 14.88
CA PHE A 268 -4.52 0.93 14.77
C PHE A 268 -4.81 1.71 16.05
N SER A 269 -4.89 3.03 15.96
CA SER A 269 -5.28 3.91 17.07
C SER A 269 -6.80 3.93 17.22
N MET A 270 -7.30 3.46 18.37
CA MET A 270 -8.74 3.28 18.61
C MET A 270 -9.45 4.55 19.11
N GLY A 271 -8.73 5.66 19.26
CA GLY A 271 -9.27 6.88 19.86
C GLY A 271 -9.39 6.76 21.38
N ALA A 272 -10.13 7.67 22.00
CA ALA A 272 -10.35 7.66 23.45
C ALA A 272 -11.48 6.69 23.82
N LEU A 273 -11.24 5.87 24.84
CA LEU A 273 -12.23 4.96 25.43
C LEU A 273 -12.63 5.46 26.82
N GLU A 274 -13.88 5.20 27.20
CA GLU A 274 -14.39 5.53 28.53
C GLU A 274 -13.77 4.62 29.60
N PRO A 275 -13.65 5.05 30.87
CA PRO A 275 -13.16 4.17 31.92
C PRO A 275 -14.08 2.94 32.12
N GLY A 276 -13.49 1.74 32.20
CA GLY A 276 -14.26 0.51 32.37
C GLY A 276 -13.70 -0.71 31.65
N GLN A 277 -14.48 -1.78 31.66
CA GLN A 277 -14.15 -3.01 30.96
C GLN A 277 -14.59 -2.91 29.50
N HIS A 278 -13.70 -3.27 28.59
CA HIS A 278 -13.92 -3.30 27.15
C HIS A 278 -13.65 -4.69 26.57
N THR A 279 -14.29 -4.96 25.43
CA THR A 279 -14.03 -6.16 24.62
C THR A 279 -13.47 -5.75 23.27
N ILE A 280 -12.42 -6.43 22.83
CA ILE A 280 -11.85 -6.31 21.49
C ILE A 280 -11.99 -7.64 20.75
N ARG A 281 -12.51 -7.57 19.52
CA ARG A 281 -12.58 -8.72 18.61
C ARG A 281 -11.93 -8.36 17.29
N LEU A 282 -11.15 -9.29 16.74
CA LEU A 282 -10.50 -9.11 15.44
C LEU A 282 -10.77 -10.34 14.57
N LYS A 283 -11.14 -10.10 13.32
CA LYS A 283 -11.28 -11.13 12.28
C LYS A 283 -10.25 -10.88 11.20
N ALA A 284 -9.55 -11.94 10.78
CA ALA A 284 -8.59 -11.90 9.69
C ALA A 284 -8.75 -13.11 8.78
N TRP A 285 -8.21 -12.99 7.57
CA TRP A 285 -8.23 -14.02 6.54
C TRP A 285 -6.81 -14.32 6.07
N ASP A 286 -6.56 -15.59 5.76
CA ASP A 286 -5.34 -16.00 5.06
C ASP A 286 -5.52 -15.89 3.53
N THR A 287 -4.45 -16.17 2.81
CA THR A 287 -4.36 -16.16 1.34
C THR A 287 -5.18 -17.26 0.66
N PHE A 288 -5.56 -18.32 1.38
CA PHE A 288 -6.44 -19.41 0.92
C PHE A 288 -7.93 -19.16 1.19
N ASN A 289 -8.25 -18.07 1.88
CA ASN A 289 -9.57 -17.65 2.36
C ASN A 289 -10.10 -18.47 3.55
N ASN A 290 -9.20 -18.95 4.42
CA ASN A 290 -9.55 -19.39 5.76
C ASN A 290 -9.59 -18.17 6.69
N SER A 291 -10.56 -18.13 7.60
CA SER A 291 -10.70 -17.02 8.54
C SER A 291 -10.59 -17.48 9.98
N SER A 292 -10.07 -16.58 10.81
CA SER A 292 -10.04 -16.71 12.26
C SER A 292 -10.66 -15.48 12.90
N VAL A 293 -11.29 -15.68 14.05
CA VAL A 293 -11.80 -14.60 14.90
C VAL A 293 -11.24 -14.84 16.29
N GLN A 294 -10.60 -13.81 16.86
CA GLN A 294 -10.11 -13.84 18.22
C GLN A 294 -10.71 -12.69 19.02
N GLU A 295 -11.00 -12.94 20.28
CA GLU A 295 -11.54 -11.97 21.23
C GLU A 295 -10.66 -11.91 22.48
N ALA A 296 -10.60 -10.73 23.09
CA ALA A 296 -10.00 -10.48 24.39
C ALA A 296 -10.72 -9.31 25.08
N THR A 297 -10.51 -9.19 26.38
CA THR A 297 -11.01 -8.12 27.24
C THR A 297 -9.86 -7.32 27.81
N PHE A 298 -10.11 -6.06 28.14
CA PHE A 298 -9.15 -5.19 28.82
C PHE A 298 -9.89 -4.13 29.65
N VAL A 299 -9.16 -3.46 30.53
CA VAL A 299 -9.69 -2.40 31.40
C VAL A 299 -8.98 -1.08 31.12
N VAL A 300 -9.76 -0.01 30.97
CA VAL A 300 -9.28 1.38 30.82
C VAL A 300 -9.45 2.14 32.13
#